data_AF-A0A8H4U1C1-F1
#
_entry.id   AF-A0A8H4U1C1-F1
#
_cell.length_a   1.000
_cell.length_b   1.000
_cell.length_c   1.000
_cell.angle_alpha   90.00
_cell.angle_beta   90.00
_cell.angle_gamma   90.00
#
_symmetry.space_group_name_H-M   'P 1'
#
loop_
_entity.id
_entity.type
_entity.pdbx_description
1 polymer ?
#
loop_
_entity_poly.entity_id
_entity_poly.type
_entity_poly.pdbx_seq_one_letter_code
_entity_poly.pdbx_strand_id
1 'polypeptide(L)'
;MDTFAPNDNISSNTKGRDENVQNDASPDKLISSRVTFTILTTLNITSHLLDSTYTTYTMSTTTHNPTTTTVSSATATCTTAVPGKYGRVPADACNSNYFFDPSFAANLAFCVLFGLATLVHLIQAILFKKATIMGAAWETIGFAFKTIGSHDQQNTTYVLLGQLFFLLAPLWINAFVYMAVARMVYFRMPDQKLLGIKAIRMTLLFVWLDIVLFIVQGAGGSMLSNTEDMKIVRLGMKIYMAGVGLQLGVILIFISITAFFYHKLRQLEGRSMGRMKWLIWTMLLVLVLIVIRIVYRLIEFGPGVNDHNTLLIHEEYPLGLDATPILIALVLLNVMHPGFVLRGPDSEFPKLSRKEKKALKEQKKQDKNRAKEAKKARKAGAQELKNLSVGEQSNSSREMV
;
A
#
# COMPACT_ATOMS: atom_id res chain seq x y z
N MET A 1 -73.73 40.00 -26.48
CA MET A 1 -73.09 38.92 -25.70
C MET A 1 -71.89 38.41 -26.48
N ASP A 2 -70.92 39.31 -26.68
CA ASP A 2 -69.60 39.28 -26.04
C ASP A 2 -68.92 37.91 -25.93
N THR A 3 -67.65 37.68 -26.29
CA THR A 3 -66.64 38.31 -27.16
C THR A 3 -65.38 37.44 -26.97
N PHE A 4 -64.50 37.41 -27.98
CA PHE A 4 -63.03 37.23 -27.89
C PHE A 4 -62.37 35.84 -27.78
N ALA A 5 -61.65 35.51 -28.87
CA ALA A 5 -60.36 34.84 -28.90
C ALA A 5 -59.22 35.79 -28.43
N PRO A 6 -57.94 35.60 -28.81
CA PRO A 6 -56.90 34.68 -28.36
C PRO A 6 -55.72 35.46 -27.70
N ASN A 7 -54.64 34.80 -27.22
CA ASN A 7 -53.31 35.36 -27.46
C ASN A 7 -52.13 34.40 -27.29
N ASP A 8 -51.26 34.50 -28.28
CA ASP A 8 -49.93 33.91 -28.45
C ASP A 8 -48.93 34.39 -27.38
N ASN A 9 -47.90 33.58 -27.10
CA ASN A 9 -46.55 33.91 -27.57
C ASN A 9 -45.41 33.03 -26.98
N ILE A 10 -44.63 32.49 -27.92
CA ILE A 10 -43.16 32.60 -28.01
C ILE A 10 -42.27 31.64 -27.20
N SER A 11 -41.34 31.04 -27.97
CA SER A 11 -39.97 30.63 -27.61
C SER A 11 -39.86 29.33 -26.79
N SER A 12 -39.01 28.36 -27.09
CA SER A 12 -37.86 28.32 -28.00
C SER A 12 -37.38 26.88 -28.10
N ASN A 13 -36.98 26.50 -29.31
CA ASN A 13 -35.67 25.96 -29.61
C ASN A 13 -35.24 24.62 -28.95
N THR A 14 -35.20 23.61 -29.82
CA THR A 14 -34.12 22.62 -30.00
C THR A 14 -33.23 22.30 -28.81
N LYS A 15 -33.10 21.01 -28.47
CA LYS A 15 -31.76 20.41 -28.47
C LYS A 15 -31.77 18.90 -28.62
N GLY A 16 -30.95 18.48 -29.57
CA GLY A 16 -30.67 17.11 -29.93
C GLY A 16 -30.23 16.25 -28.75
N ARG A 17 -30.68 15.00 -28.87
CA ARG A 17 -30.26 13.83 -28.16
C ARG A 17 -28.89 13.42 -28.70
N ASP A 18 -27.83 14.07 -28.20
CA ASP A 18 -26.46 13.56 -28.40
C ASP A 18 -26.09 12.71 -27.18
N GLU A 19 -26.21 11.40 -27.39
CA GLU A 19 -25.56 10.38 -26.60
C GLU A 19 -24.05 10.65 -26.59
N ASN A 20 -23.53 11.11 -25.45
CA ASN A 20 -22.09 11.08 -25.24
C ASN A 20 -21.78 10.06 -24.15
N VAL A 21 -21.32 8.90 -24.61
CA VAL A 21 -20.82 7.77 -23.85
C VAL A 21 -19.64 8.24 -22.99
N GLN A 22 -19.95 8.70 -21.78
CA GLN A 22 -18.96 9.09 -20.79
C GLN A 22 -18.42 7.80 -20.14
N ASN A 23 -17.24 7.36 -20.60
CA ASN A 23 -16.42 6.35 -19.94
C ASN A 23 -16.04 6.83 -18.52
N ASP A 24 -16.88 6.49 -17.55
CA ASP A 24 -16.80 6.95 -16.17
C ASP A 24 -15.95 5.99 -15.33
N ALA A 25 -14.63 6.24 -15.29
CA ALA A 25 -13.72 5.48 -14.46
C ALA A 25 -13.87 5.87 -12.97
N SER A 26 -14.42 4.94 -12.18
CA SER A 26 -14.63 5.06 -10.71
C SER A 26 -13.38 5.54 -9.95
N PRO A 27 -13.50 6.43 -8.94
CA PRO A 27 -12.39 6.89 -8.10
C PRO A 27 -11.76 5.77 -7.27
N ASP A 28 -12.52 4.72 -6.91
CA ASP A 28 -11.98 3.52 -6.29
C ASP A 28 -11.08 2.77 -7.28
N LYS A 29 -11.47 2.74 -8.55
CA LYS A 29 -10.62 2.24 -9.64
C LYS A 29 -9.47 3.20 -9.96
N LEU A 30 -9.55 4.50 -9.68
CA LEU A 30 -8.47 5.45 -9.94
C LEU A 30 -7.47 5.56 -8.77
N ILE A 31 -7.91 5.39 -7.53
CA ILE A 31 -7.04 5.28 -6.35
C ILE A 31 -6.43 3.89 -6.32
N SER A 32 -7.22 2.82 -6.54
CA SER A 32 -6.66 1.51 -6.83
C SER A 32 -5.76 1.58 -8.04
N SER A 33 -6.16 2.14 -9.19
CA SER A 33 -5.26 2.25 -10.35
C SER A 33 -4.04 3.13 -10.10
N ARG A 34 -4.10 4.19 -9.28
CA ARG A 34 -2.92 5.00 -8.95
C ARG A 34 -2.01 4.33 -7.95
N VAL A 35 -2.55 3.65 -6.94
CA VAL A 35 -1.80 2.87 -5.97
C VAL A 35 -1.23 1.63 -6.65
N THR A 36 -2.01 0.93 -7.48
CA THR A 36 -1.61 -0.20 -8.34
C THR A 36 -0.62 0.26 -9.40
N PHE A 37 -0.78 1.43 -10.01
CA PHE A 37 0.21 2.00 -10.95
C PHE A 37 1.48 2.38 -10.21
N THR A 38 1.42 3.08 -9.07
CA THR A 38 2.60 3.42 -8.28
C THR A 38 3.29 2.17 -7.72
N ILE A 39 2.54 1.14 -7.32
CA ILE A 39 3.06 -0.17 -6.89
C ILE A 39 3.62 -0.96 -8.06
N LEU A 40 2.99 -0.95 -9.24
CA LEU A 40 3.53 -1.57 -10.46
C LEU A 40 4.75 -0.80 -10.98
N THR A 41 4.80 0.52 -10.86
CA THR A 41 5.96 1.34 -11.20
C THR A 41 7.07 1.13 -10.17
N THR A 42 6.76 0.99 -8.87
CA THR A 42 7.77 0.59 -7.88
C THR A 42 8.20 -0.85 -8.09
N LEU A 43 7.32 -1.79 -8.44
CA LEU A 43 7.68 -3.14 -8.87
C LEU A 43 8.53 -3.13 -10.13
N ASN A 44 8.28 -2.22 -11.08
CA ASN A 44 9.08 -2.07 -12.29
C ASN A 44 10.45 -1.44 -11.97
N ILE A 45 10.51 -0.53 -10.99
CA ILE A 45 11.77 0.02 -10.48
C ILE A 45 12.51 -1.04 -9.67
N THR A 46 11.84 -1.83 -8.83
CA THR A 46 12.44 -2.94 -8.08
C THR A 46 12.87 -4.05 -9.00
N SER A 47 12.10 -4.37 -10.06
CA SER A 47 12.52 -5.31 -11.10
C SER A 47 13.66 -4.75 -11.92
N HIS A 48 13.72 -3.45 -12.23
CA HIS A 48 14.89 -2.84 -12.88
C HIS A 48 16.12 -2.71 -11.96
N LEU A 49 15.93 -2.55 -10.66
CA LEU A 49 17.00 -2.60 -9.66
C LEU A 49 17.51 -4.04 -9.52
N LEU A 50 16.61 -5.03 -9.55
CA LEU A 50 16.92 -6.46 -9.61
C LEU A 50 17.60 -6.83 -10.95
N ASP A 51 17.15 -6.27 -12.08
CA ASP A 51 17.69 -6.50 -13.43
C ASP A 51 19.07 -5.84 -13.60
N SER A 52 19.27 -4.66 -12.99
CA SER A 52 20.59 -4.02 -12.86
C SER A 52 21.52 -4.81 -11.94
N THR A 53 20.98 -5.62 -11.03
CA THR A 53 21.79 -6.61 -10.29
C THR A 53 22.08 -7.82 -11.16
N TYR A 54 21.11 -8.33 -11.95
CA TYR A 54 21.30 -9.45 -12.90
C TYR A 54 22.41 -9.20 -13.94
N THR A 55 22.61 -7.96 -14.39
CA THR A 55 23.68 -7.63 -15.35
C THR A 55 25.10 -7.71 -14.77
N THR A 56 25.24 -7.80 -13.44
CA THR A 56 26.55 -7.96 -12.79
C THR A 56 26.94 -9.45 -12.63
N TYR A 57 26.05 -10.39 -12.95
CA TYR A 57 26.30 -11.84 -12.86
C TYR A 57 26.88 -12.49 -14.12
N THR A 58 27.16 -11.72 -15.16
CA THR A 58 27.85 -12.26 -16.36
C THR A 58 29.35 -12.03 -16.30
N MET A 59 30.04 -13.13 -15.95
CA MET A 59 31.46 -13.45 -16.17
C MET A 59 32.53 -12.60 -15.47
N SER A 60 33.32 -13.28 -14.64
CA SER A 60 34.79 -13.22 -14.71
C SER A 60 35.38 -14.50 -14.11
N THR A 61 35.60 -15.51 -14.95
CA THR A 61 36.56 -16.58 -14.71
C THR A 61 37.92 -16.14 -15.22
N THR A 62 38.85 -15.79 -14.32
CA THR A 62 40.28 -15.83 -14.62
C THR A 62 41.11 -16.07 -13.36
N THR A 63 41.51 -17.33 -13.23
CA THR A 63 42.75 -17.92 -12.70
C THR A 63 43.75 -17.01 -11.96
N HIS A 64 44.03 -17.33 -10.69
CA HIS A 64 45.32 -17.04 -10.05
C HIS A 64 45.72 -18.16 -9.07
N ASN A 65 46.95 -18.67 -9.25
CA ASN A 65 47.62 -19.66 -8.41
C ASN A 65 48.34 -18.98 -7.20
N PRO A 66 48.76 -19.72 -6.16
CA PRO A 66 48.64 -19.31 -4.77
C PRO A 66 49.89 -18.63 -4.18
N THR A 67 49.69 -17.77 -3.18
CA THR A 67 50.70 -17.44 -2.18
C THR A 67 50.09 -17.51 -0.79
N THR A 68 50.72 -18.34 0.04
CA THR A 68 50.40 -18.68 1.43
C THR A 68 50.50 -17.47 2.36
N THR A 69 49.45 -17.22 3.15
CA THR A 69 49.58 -16.67 4.50
C THR A 69 48.38 -17.08 5.34
N THR A 70 48.70 -17.74 6.46
CA THR A 70 47.81 -18.30 7.46
C THR A 70 47.05 -17.21 8.22
N VAL A 71 45.74 -17.14 8.05
CA VAL A 71 44.82 -16.58 9.04
C VAL A 71 43.65 -17.56 9.17
N SER A 72 43.57 -18.20 10.34
CA SER A 72 42.48 -19.10 10.69
C SER A 72 41.24 -18.26 11.00
N SER A 73 40.46 -17.93 9.97
CA SER A 73 39.03 -17.67 10.11
C SER A 73 38.33 -18.93 9.67
N ALA A 74 37.52 -19.54 10.55
CA ALA A 74 36.65 -20.65 10.19
C ALA A 74 35.60 -20.13 9.18
N THR A 75 35.95 -20.15 7.90
CA THR A 75 35.02 -19.93 6.80
C THR A 75 34.09 -21.13 6.78
N ALA A 76 32.81 -20.94 7.04
CA ALA A 76 31.81 -21.99 6.87
C ALA A 76 31.94 -22.51 5.44
N THR A 77 32.55 -23.68 5.29
CA THR A 77 32.82 -24.31 4.00
C THR A 77 31.54 -25.03 3.63
N CYS A 78 30.55 -24.29 3.11
CA CYS A 78 29.42 -24.94 2.47
C CYS A 78 29.93 -25.69 1.23
N THR A 79 29.35 -26.85 0.95
CA THR A 79 29.69 -27.62 -0.26
C THR A 79 28.53 -27.49 -1.25
N THR A 80 28.84 -27.46 -2.55
CA THR A 80 27.79 -27.45 -3.58
C THR A 80 27.28 -28.88 -3.75
N ALA A 81 25.99 -29.10 -3.53
CA ALA A 81 25.37 -30.42 -3.58
C ALA A 81 24.69 -30.66 -4.94
N VAL A 82 24.75 -31.92 -5.41
CA VAL A 82 24.03 -32.34 -6.62
C VAL A 82 22.52 -32.32 -6.33
N PRO A 83 21.70 -31.58 -7.10
CA PRO A 83 20.27 -31.51 -6.85
C PRO A 83 19.57 -32.85 -7.09
N GLY A 84 18.64 -33.20 -6.21
CA GLY A 84 17.77 -34.37 -6.36
C GLY A 84 16.69 -34.19 -7.45
N LYS A 85 15.77 -35.16 -7.55
CA LYS A 85 14.69 -35.19 -8.57
C LYS A 85 13.85 -33.91 -8.68
N TYR A 86 13.66 -33.20 -7.57
CA TYR A 86 12.89 -31.94 -7.48
C TYR A 86 13.78 -30.73 -7.17
N GLY A 87 15.09 -30.84 -7.43
CA GLY A 87 16.05 -29.78 -7.13
C GLY A 87 16.45 -29.69 -5.65
N ARG A 88 16.07 -30.67 -4.82
CA ARG A 88 16.38 -30.66 -3.40
C ARG A 88 17.88 -30.80 -3.15
N VAL A 89 18.38 -29.94 -2.28
CA VAL A 89 19.74 -29.98 -1.73
C VAL A 89 19.68 -29.81 -0.20
N PRO A 90 20.69 -30.28 0.55
CA PRO A 90 20.79 -29.99 1.98
C PRO A 90 20.77 -28.49 2.26
N ALA A 91 20.11 -28.06 3.34
CA ALA A 91 19.95 -26.63 3.66
C ALA A 91 21.29 -25.90 3.95
N ASP A 92 22.32 -26.66 4.29
CA ASP A 92 23.71 -26.22 4.50
C ASP A 92 24.53 -26.13 3.21
N ALA A 93 23.98 -26.56 2.06
CA ALA A 93 24.65 -26.47 0.77
C ALA A 93 24.65 -25.01 0.24
N CYS A 94 25.73 -24.60 -0.43
CA CYS A 94 25.85 -23.22 -0.96
C CYS A 94 24.76 -22.89 -2.00
N ASN A 95 24.25 -23.90 -2.70
CA ASN A 95 23.19 -23.78 -3.70
C ASN A 95 21.79 -24.07 -3.15
N SER A 96 21.60 -24.03 -1.82
CA SER A 96 20.27 -24.14 -1.23
C SER A 96 19.52 -22.81 -1.29
N ASN A 97 18.34 -22.81 -1.92
CA ASN A 97 17.43 -21.66 -1.93
C ASN A 97 16.41 -21.69 -0.78
N TYR A 98 16.31 -22.81 -0.07
CA TYR A 98 15.33 -23.03 1.00
C TYR A 98 16.04 -23.50 2.29
N PHE A 99 15.53 -23.08 3.44
CA PHE A 99 16.01 -23.53 4.75
C PHE A 99 15.34 -24.82 5.23
N PHE A 100 14.30 -25.27 4.52
CA PHE A 100 13.51 -26.47 4.78
C PHE A 100 13.05 -27.09 3.47
N ASP A 101 12.49 -28.30 3.51
CA ASP A 101 11.90 -28.95 2.32
C ASP A 101 10.43 -28.51 2.16
N PRO A 102 10.11 -27.63 1.19
CA PRO A 102 8.74 -27.13 1.00
C PRO A 102 7.77 -28.24 0.56
N SER A 103 6.65 -28.36 1.26
CA SER A 103 5.59 -29.32 0.96
C SER A 103 4.73 -28.88 -0.22
N PHE A 104 4.78 -29.63 -1.31
CA PHE A 104 3.91 -29.42 -2.47
C PHE A 104 2.43 -29.43 -2.07
N ALA A 105 2.02 -30.42 -1.27
CA ALA A 105 0.62 -30.61 -0.89
C ALA A 105 0.09 -29.44 -0.03
N ALA A 106 0.91 -28.96 0.90
CA ALA A 106 0.52 -27.84 1.77
C ALA A 106 0.42 -26.53 0.98
N ASN A 107 1.43 -26.21 0.16
CA ASN A 107 1.41 -25.01 -0.68
C ASN A 107 0.25 -25.03 -1.69
N LEU A 108 -0.04 -26.19 -2.30
CA LEU A 108 -1.18 -26.35 -3.19
C LEU A 108 -2.52 -26.15 -2.47
N ALA A 109 -2.67 -26.69 -1.26
CA ALA A 109 -3.88 -26.52 -0.47
C ALA A 109 -4.17 -25.03 -0.18
N PHE A 110 -3.16 -24.27 0.27
CA PHE A 110 -3.29 -22.83 0.47
C PHE A 110 -3.55 -22.09 -0.85
N CYS A 111 -2.88 -22.47 -1.95
CA CYS A 111 -3.13 -21.91 -3.28
C CYS A 111 -4.61 -22.04 -3.67
N VAL A 112 -5.20 -23.24 -3.50
CA VAL A 112 -6.62 -23.49 -3.80
C VAL A 112 -7.52 -22.66 -2.88
N LEU A 113 -7.23 -22.61 -1.58
CA LEU A 113 -8.03 -21.83 -0.63
C LEU A 113 -8.02 -20.32 -0.93
N PHE A 114 -6.84 -19.75 -1.22
CA PHE A 114 -6.73 -18.35 -1.65
C PHE A 114 -7.37 -18.12 -3.02
N GLY A 115 -7.26 -19.08 -3.95
CA GLY A 115 -7.92 -19.04 -5.25
C GLY A 115 -9.44 -18.98 -5.13
N LEU A 116 -10.03 -19.83 -4.28
CA LEU A 116 -11.46 -19.81 -3.97
C LEU A 116 -11.87 -18.48 -3.32
N ALA A 117 -11.09 -17.99 -2.35
CA ALA A 117 -11.36 -16.68 -1.73
C ALA A 117 -11.31 -15.54 -2.77
N THR A 118 -10.37 -15.61 -3.72
CA THR A 118 -10.24 -14.65 -4.83
C THR A 118 -11.43 -14.69 -5.76
N LEU A 119 -11.95 -15.88 -6.11
CA LEU A 119 -13.15 -16.03 -6.93
C LEU A 119 -14.37 -15.41 -6.26
N VAL A 120 -14.54 -15.61 -4.95
CA VAL A 120 -15.64 -14.98 -4.20
C VAL A 120 -15.47 -13.45 -4.21
N HIS A 121 -14.28 -12.93 -3.94
CA HIS A 121 -14.00 -11.48 -4.02
C HIS A 121 -14.23 -10.91 -5.42
N LEU A 122 -13.95 -11.69 -6.48
CA LEU A 122 -14.21 -11.31 -7.87
C LEU A 122 -15.70 -11.19 -8.14
N ILE A 123 -16.49 -12.20 -7.75
CA ILE A 123 -17.95 -12.17 -7.86
C ILE A 123 -18.51 -10.96 -7.10
N GLN A 124 -18.07 -10.75 -5.86
CA GLN A 124 -18.48 -9.60 -5.05
C GLN A 124 -18.07 -8.26 -5.67
N ALA A 125 -16.90 -8.17 -6.29
CA ALA A 125 -16.46 -6.96 -6.96
C ALA A 125 -17.28 -6.65 -8.22
N ILE A 126 -17.72 -7.67 -8.96
CA ILE A 126 -18.63 -7.51 -10.10
C ILE A 126 -20.01 -7.05 -9.60
N LEU A 127 -20.54 -7.68 -8.55
CA LEU A 127 -21.87 -7.39 -8.02
C LEU A 127 -21.96 -6.03 -7.30
N PHE A 128 -20.96 -5.69 -6.48
CA PHE A 128 -20.97 -4.48 -5.64
C PHE A 128 -20.12 -3.33 -6.19
N LYS A 129 -19.43 -3.52 -7.32
CA LYS A 129 -18.51 -2.55 -7.95
C LYS A 129 -17.41 -2.03 -7.01
N LYS A 130 -17.07 -2.78 -5.96
CA LYS A 130 -16.05 -2.44 -4.94
C LYS A 130 -14.99 -3.53 -4.92
N ALA A 131 -13.71 -3.15 -4.99
CA ALA A 131 -12.63 -4.09 -5.24
C ALA A 131 -11.84 -4.42 -3.96
N THR A 132 -11.84 -5.71 -3.59
CA THR A 132 -10.89 -6.34 -2.63
C THR A 132 -10.11 -7.47 -3.31
N ILE A 133 -10.04 -7.48 -4.65
CA ILE A 133 -9.51 -8.61 -5.42
C ILE A 133 -7.99 -8.71 -5.30
N MET A 134 -7.28 -7.58 -5.25
CA MET A 134 -5.83 -7.55 -5.41
C MET A 134 -5.08 -8.30 -4.31
N GLY A 135 -5.47 -8.15 -3.04
CA GLY A 135 -4.82 -8.87 -1.94
C GLY A 135 -4.97 -10.40 -2.07
N ALA A 136 -6.19 -10.88 -2.32
CA ALA A 136 -6.46 -12.31 -2.49
C ALA A 136 -5.77 -12.90 -3.73
N ALA A 137 -5.78 -12.16 -4.85
CA ALA A 137 -5.12 -12.59 -6.07
C ALA A 137 -3.60 -12.72 -5.88
N TRP A 138 -2.97 -11.80 -5.15
CA TRP A 138 -1.54 -11.85 -4.91
C TRP A 138 -1.14 -12.99 -3.96
N GLU A 139 -1.94 -13.29 -2.93
CA GLU A 139 -1.73 -14.51 -2.13
C GLU A 139 -1.82 -15.77 -3.01
N THR A 140 -2.82 -15.84 -3.89
CA THR A 140 -3.00 -16.97 -4.81
C THR A 140 -1.79 -17.13 -5.74
N ILE A 141 -1.30 -16.04 -6.33
CA ILE A 141 -0.12 -16.06 -7.20
C ILE A 141 1.14 -16.46 -6.40
N GLY A 142 1.31 -15.91 -5.19
CA GLY A 142 2.42 -16.25 -4.30
C GLY A 142 2.46 -17.74 -3.96
N PHE A 143 1.31 -18.31 -3.59
CA PHE A 143 1.20 -19.74 -3.32
C PHE A 143 1.28 -20.63 -4.57
N ALA A 144 0.87 -20.15 -5.73
CA ALA A 144 1.10 -20.85 -7.00
C ALA A 144 2.60 -20.97 -7.29
N PHE A 145 3.36 -19.88 -7.15
CA PHE A 145 4.82 -19.92 -7.29
C PHE A 145 5.50 -20.76 -6.22
N LYS A 146 5.06 -20.71 -4.96
CA LYS A 146 5.57 -21.61 -3.90
C LYS A 146 5.28 -23.09 -4.21
N THR A 147 4.11 -23.39 -4.77
CA THR A 147 3.76 -24.76 -5.18
C THR A 147 4.66 -25.25 -6.30
N ILE A 148 4.87 -24.46 -7.35
CA ILE A 148 5.77 -24.83 -8.46
C ILE A 148 7.22 -24.91 -7.96
N GLY A 149 7.64 -23.94 -7.15
CA GLY A 149 8.97 -23.89 -6.54
C GLY A 149 9.28 -25.05 -5.60
N SER A 150 8.27 -25.72 -5.04
CA SER A 150 8.48 -26.95 -4.25
C SER A 150 8.93 -28.15 -5.09
N HIS A 151 8.62 -28.16 -6.39
CA HIS A 151 9.05 -29.18 -7.35
C HIS A 151 10.28 -28.76 -8.18
N ASP A 152 10.58 -27.46 -8.24
CA ASP A 152 11.76 -26.89 -8.89
C ASP A 152 12.50 -25.97 -7.92
N GLN A 153 13.14 -26.57 -6.91
CA GLN A 153 13.71 -25.85 -5.78
C GLN A 153 14.97 -25.04 -6.13
N GLN A 154 15.64 -25.36 -7.24
CA GLN A 154 16.83 -24.64 -7.69
C GLN A 154 16.50 -23.37 -8.49
N ASN A 155 15.24 -23.22 -8.91
CA ASN A 155 14.82 -22.04 -9.65
C ASN A 155 14.54 -20.86 -8.72
N THR A 156 15.53 -19.99 -8.60
CA THR A 156 15.47 -18.78 -7.76
C THR A 156 14.33 -17.84 -8.17
N THR A 157 13.87 -17.86 -9.43
CA THR A 157 12.74 -17.02 -9.87
C THR A 157 11.45 -17.40 -9.16
N TYR A 158 11.15 -18.69 -9.00
CA TYR A 158 9.93 -19.13 -8.29
C TYR A 158 9.98 -18.78 -6.81
N VAL A 159 11.16 -18.93 -6.19
CA VAL A 159 11.40 -18.56 -4.79
C VAL A 159 11.16 -17.06 -4.60
N LEU A 160 11.79 -16.23 -5.42
CA LEU A 160 11.71 -14.77 -5.34
C LEU A 160 10.29 -14.27 -5.61
N LEU A 161 9.63 -14.73 -6.68
CA LEU A 161 8.26 -14.31 -6.99
C LEU A 161 7.27 -14.80 -5.93
N GLY A 162 7.39 -16.07 -5.50
CA GLY A 162 6.56 -16.63 -4.44
C GLY A 162 6.70 -15.91 -3.11
N GLN A 163 7.90 -15.42 -2.77
CA GLN A 163 8.13 -14.61 -1.58
C GLN A 163 7.66 -13.17 -1.76
N LEU A 164 7.92 -12.56 -2.92
CA LEU A 164 7.53 -11.18 -3.24
C LEU A 164 6.00 -11.03 -3.17
N PHE A 165 5.24 -11.85 -3.90
CA PHE A 165 3.78 -11.76 -3.89
C PHE A 165 3.19 -12.01 -2.50
N PHE A 166 3.76 -12.96 -1.76
CA PHE A 166 3.37 -13.26 -0.37
C PHE A 166 3.63 -12.07 0.58
N LEU A 167 4.73 -11.33 0.39
CA LEU A 167 5.03 -10.15 1.22
C LEU A 167 4.18 -8.93 0.85
N LEU A 168 3.83 -8.74 -0.42
CA LEU A 168 3.02 -7.59 -0.85
C LEU A 168 1.52 -7.76 -0.65
N ALA A 169 1.00 -8.99 -0.66
CA ALA A 169 -0.44 -9.21 -0.54
C ALA A 169 -1.09 -8.60 0.73
N PRO A 170 -0.48 -8.67 1.93
CA PRO A 170 -1.01 -8.00 3.13
C PRO A 170 -1.12 -6.49 3.02
N LEU A 171 -0.23 -5.82 2.25
CA LEU A 171 -0.30 -4.37 2.05
C LEU A 171 -1.58 -3.95 1.34
N TRP A 172 -2.02 -4.76 0.37
CA TRP A 172 -3.28 -4.55 -0.33
C TRP A 172 -4.48 -4.71 0.60
N ILE A 173 -4.46 -5.74 1.44
CA ILE A 173 -5.50 -5.97 2.44
C ILE A 173 -5.55 -4.81 3.43
N ASN A 174 -4.39 -4.33 3.88
CA ASN A 174 -4.31 -3.22 4.81
C ASN A 174 -4.84 -1.91 4.22
N ALA A 175 -4.41 -1.58 3.00
CA ALA A 175 -4.92 -0.43 2.26
C ALA A 175 -6.44 -0.49 2.07
N PHE A 176 -6.99 -1.67 1.80
CA PHE A 176 -8.43 -1.87 1.71
C PHE A 176 -9.14 -1.57 3.04
N VAL A 177 -8.64 -2.09 4.15
CA VAL A 177 -9.20 -1.85 5.49
C VAL A 177 -9.13 -0.37 5.85
N TYR A 178 -8.01 0.31 5.57
CA TYR A 178 -7.87 1.75 5.80
C TYR A 178 -8.91 2.55 5.01
N MET A 179 -9.19 2.16 3.76
CA MET A 179 -10.21 2.79 2.93
C MET A 179 -11.63 2.47 3.41
N ALA A 180 -11.88 1.23 3.84
CA ALA A 180 -13.17 0.82 4.40
C ALA A 180 -13.51 1.63 5.65
N VAL A 181 -12.57 1.74 6.59
CA VAL A 181 -12.72 2.55 7.81
C VAL A 181 -12.94 4.02 7.48
N ALA A 182 -12.15 4.61 6.57
CA ALA A 182 -12.37 6.01 6.21
C ALA A 182 -13.71 6.26 5.52
N ARG A 183 -14.23 5.31 4.73
CA ARG A 183 -15.60 5.41 4.20
C ARG A 183 -16.65 5.34 5.30
N MET A 184 -16.46 4.49 6.32
CA MET A 184 -17.35 4.46 7.48
C MET A 184 -17.34 5.78 8.24
N VAL A 185 -16.16 6.36 8.48
CA VAL A 185 -16.00 7.67 9.12
C VAL A 185 -16.68 8.75 8.27
N TYR A 186 -16.46 8.76 6.96
CA TYR A 186 -17.05 9.74 6.04
C TYR A 186 -18.57 9.68 6.04
N PHE A 187 -19.14 8.47 6.04
CA PHE A 187 -20.58 8.27 5.95
C PHE A 187 -21.32 8.54 7.28
N ARG A 188 -20.68 8.32 8.43
CA ARG A 188 -21.36 8.41 9.74
C ARG A 188 -20.95 9.58 10.62
N MET A 189 -19.82 10.24 10.34
CA MET A 189 -19.42 11.41 11.12
C MET A 189 -20.01 12.69 10.52
N PRO A 190 -20.69 13.55 11.32
CA PRO A 190 -21.25 14.82 10.84
C PRO A 190 -20.20 15.72 10.19
N ASP A 191 -19.00 15.77 10.77
CA ASP A 191 -17.89 16.60 10.29
C ASP A 191 -17.00 15.90 9.27
N GLN A 192 -17.25 14.63 8.95
CA GLN A 192 -16.39 13.77 8.11
C GLN A 192 -14.92 13.72 8.57
N LYS A 193 -14.70 14.07 9.83
CA LYS A 193 -13.40 14.19 10.48
C LYS A 193 -13.35 13.26 11.69
N LEU A 194 -12.17 12.69 11.89
CA LEU A 194 -11.82 11.94 13.08
C LEU A 194 -10.51 12.54 13.62
N LEU A 195 -10.47 12.85 14.92
CA LEU A 195 -9.32 13.52 15.55
C LEU A 195 -8.91 14.84 14.85
N GLY A 196 -9.89 15.59 14.32
CA GLY A 196 -9.64 16.86 13.60
C GLY A 196 -9.12 16.68 12.16
N ILE A 197 -8.81 15.46 11.73
CA ILE A 197 -8.27 15.14 10.41
C ILE A 197 -9.39 14.57 9.53
N LYS A 198 -9.42 14.97 8.25
CA LYS A 198 -10.35 14.40 7.28
C LYS A 198 -10.01 12.93 7.03
N ALA A 199 -11.01 12.05 7.07
CA ALA A 199 -10.84 10.59 6.94
C ALA A 199 -9.96 10.19 5.74
N ILE A 200 -10.17 10.84 4.59
CA ILE A 200 -9.40 10.56 3.36
C ILE A 200 -7.90 10.88 3.48
N ARG A 201 -7.53 11.95 4.19
CA ARG A 201 -6.11 12.32 4.38
C ARG A 201 -5.42 11.34 5.32
N MET A 202 -6.15 10.88 6.32
CA MET A 202 -5.68 9.87 7.26
C MET A 202 -5.36 8.56 6.52
N THR A 203 -6.29 8.04 5.72
CA THR A 203 -6.01 6.81 4.93
C THR A 203 -4.84 6.97 3.98
N LEU A 204 -4.74 8.09 3.26
CA LEU A 204 -3.60 8.33 2.37
C LEU A 204 -2.28 8.33 3.14
N LEU A 205 -2.23 8.94 4.33
CA LEU A 205 -1.05 8.92 5.19
C LEU A 205 -0.65 7.49 5.56
N PHE A 206 -1.58 6.68 6.04
CA PHE A 206 -1.30 5.29 6.46
C PHE A 206 -0.85 4.41 5.29
N VAL A 207 -1.47 4.53 4.11
CA VAL A 207 -1.04 3.79 2.91
C VAL A 207 0.37 4.20 2.48
N TRP A 208 0.70 5.50 2.52
CA TRP A 208 2.06 5.97 2.18
C TRP A 208 3.10 5.51 3.19
N LEU A 209 2.76 5.50 4.48
CA LEU A 209 3.64 4.95 5.51
C LEU A 209 3.93 3.48 5.23
N ASP A 210 2.91 2.66 4.97
CA ASP A 210 3.09 1.23 4.65
C ASP A 210 3.98 1.01 3.41
N ILE A 211 3.81 1.82 2.35
CA ILE A 211 4.66 1.74 1.15
C ILE A 211 6.12 2.06 1.48
N VAL A 212 6.37 3.13 2.25
CA VAL A 212 7.74 3.50 2.64
C VAL A 212 8.37 2.40 3.50
N LEU A 213 7.62 1.85 4.45
CA LEU A 213 8.08 0.77 5.32
C LEU A 213 8.33 -0.53 4.56
N PHE A 214 7.54 -0.81 3.55
CA PHE A 214 7.78 -1.94 2.65
C PHE A 214 9.06 -1.74 1.83
N ILE A 215 9.34 -0.52 1.33
CA ILE A 215 10.60 -0.23 0.63
C ILE A 215 11.80 -0.43 1.55
N VAL A 216 11.72 -0.01 2.82
CA VAL A 216 12.76 -0.26 3.82
C VAL A 216 12.98 -1.76 4.04
N GLN A 217 11.90 -2.55 4.12
CA GLN A 217 11.98 -4.00 4.22
C GLN A 217 12.59 -4.63 2.96
N GLY A 218 12.19 -4.20 1.77
CA GLY A 218 12.76 -4.66 0.51
C GLY A 218 14.25 -4.37 0.42
N ALA A 219 14.67 -3.16 0.81
CA ALA A 219 16.08 -2.79 0.87
C ALA A 219 16.84 -3.67 1.88
N GLY A 220 16.35 -3.81 3.11
CA GLY A 220 16.96 -4.67 4.12
C GLY A 220 17.05 -6.13 3.68
N GLY A 221 15.96 -6.67 3.12
CA GLY A 221 15.88 -8.04 2.59
C GLY A 221 16.82 -8.28 1.41
N SER A 222 16.98 -7.32 0.50
CA SER A 222 17.91 -7.43 -0.63
C SER A 222 19.37 -7.55 -0.19
N MET A 223 19.73 -6.97 0.95
CA MET A 223 21.08 -7.03 1.53
C MET A 223 21.38 -8.39 2.19
N LEU A 224 20.37 -9.23 2.41
CA LEU A 224 20.58 -10.63 2.85
C LEU A 224 21.04 -11.51 1.68
N SER A 225 20.80 -11.07 0.44
CA SER A 225 21.21 -11.78 -0.76
C SER A 225 22.54 -11.21 -1.26
N ASN A 226 23.39 -12.05 -1.87
CA ASN A 226 24.54 -11.63 -2.68
C ASN A 226 25.75 -11.07 -1.93
N THR A 227 25.98 -11.49 -0.70
CA THR A 227 27.22 -11.15 0.02
C THR A 227 27.63 -12.24 1.01
N GLU A 228 28.93 -12.54 1.03
CA GLU A 228 29.54 -13.39 2.06
C GLU A 228 29.86 -12.57 3.33
N ASP A 229 29.73 -11.23 3.28
CA ASP A 229 30.01 -10.38 4.43
C ASP A 229 28.86 -10.42 5.45
N MET A 230 29.09 -11.16 6.52
CA MET A 230 28.18 -11.28 7.65
C MET A 230 27.81 -9.94 8.29
N LYS A 231 28.62 -8.89 8.15
CA LYS A 231 28.26 -7.54 8.62
C LYS A 231 27.13 -6.95 7.79
N ILE A 232 27.16 -7.13 6.47
CA ILE A 232 26.13 -6.65 5.55
C ILE A 232 24.83 -7.41 5.79
N VAL A 233 24.89 -8.74 5.94
CA VAL A 233 23.73 -9.58 6.27
C VAL A 233 23.09 -9.13 7.59
N ARG A 234 23.88 -8.93 8.65
CA ARG A 234 23.38 -8.44 9.95
C ARG A 234 22.77 -7.04 9.86
N LEU A 235 23.36 -6.15 9.07
CA LEU A 235 22.82 -4.82 8.84
C LEU A 235 21.50 -4.88 8.08
N GLY A 236 21.42 -5.68 7.01
CA GLY A 236 20.21 -5.92 6.23
C GLY A 236 19.06 -6.44 7.10
N MET A 237 19.34 -7.43 7.96
CA MET A 237 18.36 -7.95 8.91
C MET A 237 17.84 -6.88 9.86
N LYS A 238 18.73 -6.05 10.43
CA LYS A 238 18.34 -4.94 11.31
C LYS A 238 17.44 -3.92 10.58
N ILE A 239 17.77 -3.59 9.33
CA ILE A 239 16.97 -2.67 8.50
C ILE A 239 15.59 -3.28 8.22
N TYR A 240 15.54 -4.56 7.82
CA TYR A 240 14.30 -5.29 7.59
C TYR A 240 13.43 -5.30 8.85
N MET A 241 13.99 -5.72 9.98
CA MET A 241 13.30 -5.76 11.28
C MET A 241 12.81 -4.39 11.74
N ALA A 242 13.58 -3.33 11.54
CA ALA A 242 13.16 -1.97 11.85
C ALA A 242 11.93 -1.56 11.02
N GLY A 243 11.91 -1.94 9.73
CA GLY A 243 10.75 -1.74 8.86
C GLY A 243 9.50 -2.48 9.36
N VAL A 244 9.62 -3.76 9.71
CA VAL A 244 8.53 -4.59 10.25
C VAL A 244 8.03 -4.03 11.60
N GLY A 245 8.94 -3.65 12.50
CA GLY A 245 8.60 -3.11 13.83
C GLY A 245 7.91 -1.74 13.75
N LEU A 246 8.35 -0.87 12.84
CA LEU A 246 7.68 0.41 12.61
C LEU A 246 6.32 0.21 11.94
N GLN A 247 6.17 -0.79 11.06
CA GLN A 247 4.88 -1.16 10.48
C GLN A 247 3.91 -1.66 11.56
N LEU A 248 4.40 -2.43 12.54
CA LEU A 248 3.61 -2.83 13.71
C LEU A 248 3.11 -1.60 14.50
N GLY A 249 3.98 -0.60 14.72
CA GLY A 249 3.59 0.63 15.39
C GLY A 249 2.48 1.38 14.63
N VAL A 250 2.62 1.51 13.31
CA VAL A 250 1.65 2.18 12.44
C VAL A 250 0.27 1.49 12.49
N ILE A 251 0.23 0.15 12.40
CA ILE A 251 -1.04 -0.59 12.45
C ILE A 251 -1.70 -0.50 13.83
N LEU A 252 -0.95 -0.52 14.92
CA LEU A 252 -1.47 -0.37 16.29
C LEU A 252 -2.09 1.02 16.52
N ILE A 253 -1.46 2.06 15.97
CA ILE A 253 -2.04 3.42 15.96
C ILE A 253 -3.36 3.40 15.17
N PHE A 254 -3.40 2.76 14.01
CA PHE A 254 -4.62 2.67 13.21
C PHE A 254 -5.76 1.91 13.91
N ILE A 255 -5.43 0.81 14.60
CA ILE A 255 -6.39 0.07 15.45
C ILE A 255 -6.95 0.99 16.53
N SER A 256 -6.08 1.74 17.22
CA SER A 256 -6.48 2.68 18.27
C SER A 256 -7.43 3.77 17.74
N ILE A 257 -7.13 4.32 16.56
CA ILE A 257 -8.00 5.28 15.87
C ILE A 257 -9.35 4.65 15.49
N THR A 258 -9.35 3.41 15.01
CA THR A 258 -10.57 2.68 14.63
C THR A 258 -11.43 2.36 15.86
N ALA A 259 -10.81 1.98 16.98
CA ALA A 259 -11.49 1.77 18.25
C ALA A 259 -12.05 3.08 18.82
N PHE A 260 -11.31 4.18 18.70
CA PHE A 260 -11.80 5.52 19.05
C PHE A 260 -13.01 5.92 18.19
N PHE A 261 -12.96 5.67 16.89
CA PHE A 261 -14.10 5.87 16.00
C PHE A 261 -15.32 5.06 16.44
N TYR A 262 -15.15 3.78 16.77
CA TYR A 262 -16.22 2.94 17.29
C TYR A 262 -16.85 3.53 18.55
N HIS A 263 -16.02 3.96 19.51
CA HIS A 263 -16.51 4.55 20.76
C HIS A 263 -17.28 5.84 20.51
N LYS A 264 -16.75 6.74 19.66
CA LYS A 264 -17.41 8.00 19.29
C LYS A 264 -18.73 7.75 18.55
N LEU A 265 -18.76 6.81 17.61
CA LEU A 265 -19.98 6.45 16.89
C LEU A 265 -21.06 5.89 17.83
N ARG A 266 -20.66 5.06 18.80
CA ARG A 266 -21.57 4.52 19.81
C ARG A 266 -22.17 5.60 20.71
N GLN A 267 -21.44 6.68 20.99
CA GLN A 267 -21.97 7.82 21.74
C GLN A 267 -23.00 8.62 20.91
N LEU A 268 -22.80 8.72 19.60
CA LEU A 268 -23.70 9.46 18.69
C LEU A 268 -24.97 8.67 18.36
N GLU A 269 -24.86 7.37 18.06
CA GLU A 269 -25.99 6.55 17.57
C GLU A 269 -26.58 5.61 18.64
N GLY A 270 -25.98 5.54 19.83
CA GLY A 270 -26.43 4.68 20.92
C GLY A 270 -26.50 3.20 20.51
N ARG A 271 -27.69 2.58 20.65
CA ARG A 271 -27.95 1.18 20.24
C ARG A 271 -28.28 1.02 18.75
N SER A 272 -28.45 2.11 18.00
CA SER A 272 -28.93 2.10 16.60
C SER A 272 -27.83 1.86 15.54
N MET A 273 -26.66 1.34 15.91
CA MET A 273 -25.55 1.12 14.97
C MET A 273 -25.81 0.01 13.94
N GLY A 274 -26.81 -0.85 14.15
CA GLY A 274 -27.24 -1.88 13.19
C GLY A 274 -26.08 -2.71 12.60
N ARG A 275 -26.06 -2.83 11.26
CA ARG A 275 -25.01 -3.55 10.51
C ARG A 275 -23.63 -2.86 10.54
N MET A 276 -23.56 -1.57 10.88
CA MET A 276 -22.30 -0.82 10.92
C MET A 276 -21.39 -1.32 12.06
N LYS A 277 -21.99 -1.68 13.20
CA LYS A 277 -21.25 -2.31 14.31
C LYS A 277 -20.49 -3.54 13.84
N TRP A 278 -21.17 -4.46 13.15
CA TRP A 278 -20.55 -5.69 12.64
C TRP A 278 -19.44 -5.42 11.63
N LEU A 279 -19.60 -4.41 10.77
CA LEU A 279 -18.54 -4.01 9.84
C LEU A 279 -17.30 -3.49 10.57
N ILE A 280 -17.47 -2.64 11.58
CA ILE A 280 -16.35 -2.10 12.38
C ILE A 280 -15.64 -3.23 13.13
N TRP A 281 -16.38 -4.15 13.75
CA TRP A 281 -15.81 -5.32 14.42
C TRP A 281 -15.06 -6.24 13.45
N THR A 282 -15.57 -6.42 12.23
CA THR A 282 -14.86 -7.17 11.18
C THR A 282 -13.54 -6.48 10.82
N MET A 283 -13.53 -5.16 10.61
CA MET A 283 -12.30 -4.43 10.32
C MET A 283 -11.28 -4.54 11.46
N LEU A 284 -11.72 -4.42 12.72
CA LEU A 284 -10.85 -4.61 13.88
C LEU A 284 -10.28 -6.02 13.95
N LEU A 285 -11.09 -7.05 13.71
CA LEU A 285 -10.64 -8.45 13.69
C LEU A 285 -9.61 -8.69 12.57
N VAL A 286 -9.85 -8.15 11.38
CA VAL A 286 -8.89 -8.21 10.26
C VAL A 286 -7.57 -7.52 10.62
N LEU A 287 -7.62 -6.34 11.26
CA LEU A 287 -6.41 -5.65 11.72
C LEU A 287 -5.63 -6.46 12.76
N VAL A 288 -6.32 -7.14 13.68
CA VAL A 288 -5.68 -8.05 14.66
C VAL A 288 -5.00 -9.23 13.97
N LEU A 289 -5.63 -9.83 12.95
CA LEU A 289 -5.01 -10.92 12.17
C LEU A 289 -3.77 -10.44 11.42
N ILE A 290 -3.78 -9.22 10.89
CA ILE A 290 -2.59 -8.59 10.27
C ILE A 290 -1.49 -8.37 11.33
N VAL A 291 -1.84 -7.95 12.54
CA VAL A 291 -0.88 -7.80 13.65
C VAL A 291 -0.22 -9.14 14.00
N ILE A 292 -0.98 -10.24 14.07
CA ILE A 292 -0.43 -11.59 14.33
C ILE A 292 0.67 -11.92 13.31
N ARG A 293 0.39 -11.70 12.02
CA ARG A 293 1.38 -11.86 10.94
C ARG A 293 2.62 -10.99 11.15
N ILE A 294 2.45 -9.70 11.43
CA ILE A 294 3.58 -8.77 11.63
C ILE A 294 4.44 -9.19 12.84
N VAL A 295 3.80 -9.64 13.93
CA VAL A 295 4.50 -10.15 15.13
C VAL A 295 5.26 -11.43 14.81
N TYR A 296 4.65 -12.38 14.09
CA TYR A 296 5.34 -13.57 13.60
C TYR A 296 6.58 -13.19 12.79
N ARG A 297 6.46 -12.24 11.84
CA ARG A 297 7.60 -11.74 11.05
C ARG A 297 8.69 -11.09 11.90
N LEU A 298 8.33 -10.42 12.98
CA LEU A 298 9.31 -9.84 13.87
C LEU A 298 10.05 -10.91 14.69
N ILE A 299 9.36 -11.97 15.12
CA ILE A 299 9.95 -13.08 15.88
C ILE A 299 10.77 -13.99 14.96
N GLU A 300 10.34 -14.22 13.72
CA GLU A 300 11.04 -15.03 12.71
C GLU A 300 12.48 -14.54 12.50
N PHE A 301 12.69 -13.23 12.44
CA PHE A 301 14.01 -12.62 12.23
C PHE A 301 14.65 -12.06 13.52
N GLY A 302 13.94 -12.10 14.65
CA GLY A 302 14.34 -11.50 15.93
C GLY A 302 15.58 -12.08 16.61
N PRO A 303 15.77 -13.41 16.63
CA PRO A 303 16.95 -14.02 17.23
C PRO A 303 18.26 -13.80 16.45
N GLY A 304 18.20 -13.29 15.22
CA GLY A 304 19.32 -13.34 14.26
C GLY A 304 19.50 -14.74 13.65
N VAL A 305 20.31 -14.88 12.59
CA VAL A 305 20.63 -16.18 11.96
C VAL A 305 21.52 -16.99 12.90
N ASN A 306 20.93 -17.61 13.92
CA ASN A 306 21.56 -18.62 14.72
C ASN A 306 20.96 -19.97 14.32
N ASP A 307 21.79 -21.00 14.19
CA ASP A 307 21.46 -22.33 13.65
C ASP A 307 20.34 -23.10 14.42
N HIS A 308 19.73 -22.47 15.44
CA HIS A 308 18.68 -23.02 16.30
C HIS A 308 17.34 -22.28 16.18
N ASN A 309 17.09 -21.53 15.10
CA ASN A 309 15.77 -20.94 14.86
C ASN A 309 14.81 -21.99 14.30
N THR A 310 14.16 -22.75 15.19
CA THR A 310 13.10 -23.73 14.85
C THR A 310 12.00 -23.14 13.95
N LEU A 311 11.76 -21.82 14.03
CA LEU A 311 10.80 -21.08 13.20
C LEU A 311 11.19 -21.01 11.70
N LEU A 312 12.48 -21.05 11.38
CA LEU A 312 12.97 -21.07 9.98
C LEU A 312 13.03 -22.50 9.41
N ILE A 313 13.07 -23.52 10.28
CA ILE A 313 13.34 -24.92 9.90
C ILE A 313 12.03 -25.67 9.61
N HIS A 314 10.91 -25.24 10.19
CA HIS A 314 9.61 -25.90 10.00
C HIS A 314 8.64 -25.03 9.20
N GLU A 315 8.20 -25.54 8.05
CA GLU A 315 7.23 -24.92 7.14
C GLU A 315 5.86 -24.66 7.80
N GLU A 316 5.51 -25.42 8.83
CA GLU A 316 4.23 -25.32 9.52
C GLU A 316 4.00 -23.97 10.20
N TYR A 317 5.07 -23.29 10.66
CA TYR A 317 4.96 -21.98 11.29
C TYR A 317 4.57 -20.87 10.29
N PRO A 318 5.25 -20.67 9.15
CA PRO A 318 4.81 -19.67 8.18
C PRO A 318 3.44 -20.02 7.58
N LEU A 319 3.08 -21.29 7.41
CA LEU A 319 1.73 -21.65 6.96
C LEU A 319 0.66 -21.34 8.03
N GLY A 320 0.91 -21.70 9.29
CA GLY A 320 -0.04 -21.55 10.39
C GLY A 320 -0.15 -20.14 10.96
N LEU A 321 0.96 -19.42 11.12
CA LEU A 321 1.01 -18.11 11.79
C LEU A 321 1.11 -16.94 10.82
N ASP A 322 1.41 -17.19 9.55
CA ASP A 322 1.52 -16.13 8.55
C ASP A 322 0.45 -16.21 7.47
N ALA A 323 0.28 -17.37 6.82
CA ALA A 323 -0.71 -17.54 5.77
C ALA A 323 -2.14 -17.69 6.30
N THR A 324 -2.34 -18.49 7.36
CA THR A 324 -3.67 -18.77 7.91
C THR A 324 -4.38 -17.51 8.44
N PRO A 325 -3.75 -16.60 9.20
CA PRO A 325 -4.42 -15.37 9.64
C PRO A 325 -4.88 -14.50 8.46
N ILE A 326 -4.11 -14.45 7.38
CA ILE A 326 -4.46 -13.71 6.17
C ILE A 326 -5.60 -14.38 5.41
N LEU A 327 -5.61 -15.72 5.32
CA LEU A 327 -6.73 -16.46 4.76
C LEU A 327 -8.03 -16.17 5.53
N ILE A 328 -7.98 -16.25 6.87
CA ILE A 328 -9.13 -15.93 7.73
C ILE A 328 -9.56 -14.47 7.50
N ALA A 329 -8.61 -13.53 7.42
CA ALA A 329 -8.92 -12.13 7.13
C ALA A 329 -9.66 -11.96 5.79
N LEU A 330 -9.21 -12.62 4.72
CA LEU A 330 -9.87 -12.59 3.42
C LEU A 330 -11.27 -13.22 3.45
N VAL A 331 -11.46 -14.30 4.21
CA VAL A 331 -12.77 -14.93 4.41
C VAL A 331 -13.70 -14.02 5.19
N LEU A 332 -13.22 -13.35 6.25
CA LEU A 332 -14.00 -12.36 7.00
C LEU A 332 -14.44 -11.20 6.11
N LEU A 333 -13.56 -10.73 5.22
CA LEU A 333 -13.87 -9.69 4.24
C LEU A 333 -14.87 -10.17 3.17
N ASN A 334 -14.86 -11.46 2.81
CA ASN A 334 -15.88 -12.07 1.96
C ASN A 334 -17.25 -12.09 2.68
N VAL A 335 -17.30 -12.52 3.94
CA VAL A 335 -18.57 -12.62 4.70
C VAL A 335 -19.16 -11.23 4.96
N MET A 336 -18.33 -10.29 5.41
CA MET A 336 -18.76 -8.94 5.76
C MET A 336 -18.14 -7.90 4.82
N HIS A 337 -18.52 -8.00 3.54
CA HIS A 337 -18.04 -7.07 2.53
C HIS A 337 -18.57 -5.64 2.78
N PRO A 338 -17.72 -4.59 2.81
CA PRO A 338 -18.16 -3.20 3.01
C PRO A 338 -19.21 -2.72 2.01
N GLY A 339 -19.30 -3.36 0.84
CA GLY A 339 -20.35 -3.13 -0.16
C GLY A 339 -21.78 -3.45 0.28
N PHE A 340 -21.95 -4.28 1.32
CA PHE A 340 -23.27 -4.61 1.86
C PHE A 340 -23.82 -3.52 2.79
N VAL A 341 -22.95 -2.83 3.53
CA VAL A 341 -23.37 -1.89 4.59
C VAL A 341 -23.31 -0.44 4.14
N LEU A 342 -22.34 -0.09 3.28
CA LEU A 342 -22.18 1.26 2.74
C LEU A 342 -22.93 1.39 1.40
N ARG A 343 -24.26 1.46 1.43
CA ARG A 343 -25.12 1.73 0.25
C ARG A 343 -25.80 3.08 0.40
N GLY A 344 -25.54 4.03 -0.51
CA GLY A 344 -26.20 5.34 -0.57
C GLY A 344 -25.44 6.38 -1.41
N PRO A 345 -26.11 7.46 -1.86
CA PRO A 345 -25.50 8.53 -2.67
C PRO A 345 -24.33 9.25 -1.97
N ASP A 346 -24.27 9.26 -0.64
CA ASP A 346 -23.18 9.83 0.17
C ASP A 346 -22.17 8.79 0.70
N SER A 347 -22.29 7.53 0.27
CA SER A 347 -21.43 6.43 0.74
C SER A 347 -20.05 6.39 0.05
N GLU A 348 -19.87 7.20 -0.98
CA GLU A 348 -18.63 7.33 -1.73
C GLU A 348 -18.03 8.72 -1.52
N PHE A 349 -16.69 8.81 -1.53
CA PHE A 349 -16.04 10.11 -1.53
C PHE A 349 -16.45 10.90 -2.78
N PRO A 350 -16.73 12.22 -2.67
CA PRO A 350 -17.22 13.03 -3.78
C PRO A 350 -16.24 12.97 -4.95
N LYS A 351 -16.76 12.53 -6.10
CA LYS A 351 -16.03 12.42 -7.35
C LYS A 351 -15.83 13.81 -7.93
N LEU A 352 -14.73 14.46 -7.56
CA LEU A 352 -14.26 15.62 -8.33
C LEU A 352 -13.97 15.14 -9.77
N SER A 353 -14.85 15.50 -10.69
CA SER A 353 -14.73 15.20 -12.12
C SER A 353 -13.39 15.70 -12.65
N ARG A 354 -12.84 15.09 -13.71
CA ARG A 354 -11.60 15.59 -14.34
C ARG A 354 -11.72 17.07 -14.70
N LYS A 355 -12.91 17.53 -15.10
CA LYS A 355 -13.21 18.94 -15.36
C LYS A 355 -13.15 19.79 -14.08
N GLU A 356 -13.75 19.34 -12.99
CA GLU A 356 -13.71 20.05 -11.70
C GLU A 356 -12.30 20.06 -11.10
N LYS A 357 -11.51 18.99 -11.22
CA LYS A 357 -10.09 18.97 -10.81
C LYS A 357 -9.27 19.96 -11.62
N LYS A 358 -9.54 20.09 -12.92
CA LYS A 358 -8.87 21.06 -13.80
C LYS A 358 -9.28 22.49 -13.41
N ALA A 359 -10.56 22.74 -13.20
CA ALA A 359 -11.08 24.03 -12.74
C ALA A 359 -10.53 24.42 -11.36
N LEU A 360 -10.44 23.49 -10.40
CA LEU A 360 -9.88 23.73 -9.08
C LEU A 360 -8.37 24.02 -9.14
N LYS A 361 -7.65 23.38 -10.08
CA LYS A 361 -6.22 23.63 -10.32
C LYS A 361 -6.01 25.00 -10.99
N GLU A 362 -6.91 25.38 -11.91
CA GLU A 362 -6.93 26.71 -12.54
C GLU A 362 -7.26 27.81 -11.54
N GLN A 363 -8.29 27.64 -10.69
CA GLN A 363 -8.60 28.55 -9.59
C GLN A 363 -7.40 28.72 -8.65
N LYS A 364 -6.78 27.64 -8.18
CA LYS A 364 -5.56 27.73 -7.34
C LYS A 364 -4.40 28.44 -8.05
N LYS A 365 -4.26 28.29 -9.36
CA LYS A 365 -3.25 29.00 -10.15
C LYS A 365 -3.58 30.49 -10.23
N GLN A 366 -4.83 30.85 -10.48
CA GLN A 366 -5.32 32.23 -10.51
C GLN A 366 -5.18 32.91 -9.14
N ASP A 367 -5.53 32.23 -8.04
CA ASP A 367 -5.38 32.76 -6.69
C ASP A 367 -3.91 32.96 -6.31
N LYS A 368 -3.03 32.04 -6.71
CA LYS A 368 -1.58 32.21 -6.52
C LYS A 368 -1.04 33.40 -7.33
N ASN A 369 -1.57 33.65 -8.52
CA ASN A 369 -1.20 34.81 -9.33
C ASN A 369 -1.72 36.12 -8.72
N ARG A 370 -3.00 36.18 -8.32
CA ARG A 370 -3.57 37.33 -7.59
C ARG A 370 -2.81 37.64 -6.30
N ALA A 371 -2.41 36.62 -5.54
CA ALA A 371 -1.61 36.81 -4.33
C ALA A 371 -0.21 37.39 -4.64
N LYS A 372 0.40 36.99 -5.77
CA LYS A 372 1.68 37.56 -6.22
C LYS A 372 1.52 39.01 -6.67
N GLU A 373 0.45 39.33 -7.39
CA GLU A 373 0.13 40.68 -7.85
C GLU A 373 -0.16 41.61 -6.67
N ALA A 374 -0.99 41.18 -5.72
CA ALA A 374 -1.25 41.92 -4.48
C ALA A 374 0.05 42.18 -3.68
N LYS A 375 0.96 41.20 -3.64
CA LYS A 375 2.27 41.37 -2.99
C LYS A 375 3.16 42.37 -3.74
N LYS A 376 3.11 42.40 -5.08
CA LYS A 376 3.82 43.40 -5.90
C LYS A 376 3.23 44.79 -5.71
N ALA A 377 1.91 44.94 -5.72
CA ALA A 377 1.21 46.20 -5.51
C ALA A 377 1.50 46.78 -4.12
N ARG A 378 1.46 45.96 -3.06
CA ARG A 378 1.86 46.41 -1.71
C ARG A 378 3.30 46.88 -1.63
N LYS A 379 4.23 46.23 -2.37
CA LYS A 379 5.63 46.68 -2.43
C LYS A 379 5.78 47.99 -3.20
N ALA A 380 5.08 48.14 -4.33
CA ALA A 380 5.10 49.37 -5.12
C ALA A 380 4.53 50.55 -4.32
N GLY A 381 3.36 50.38 -3.68
CA GLY A 381 2.78 51.43 -2.83
C GLY A 381 3.64 51.79 -1.62
N ALA A 382 4.30 50.80 -0.98
CA ALA A 382 5.25 51.08 0.10
C ALA A 382 6.49 51.86 -0.38
N GLN A 383 6.93 51.62 -1.62
CA GLN A 383 8.05 52.33 -2.22
C GLN A 383 7.66 53.76 -2.66
N GLU A 384 6.43 53.94 -3.15
CA GLU A 384 5.88 55.25 -3.49
C GLU A 384 5.69 56.14 -2.24
N LEU A 385 5.12 55.58 -1.16
CA LEU A 385 5.05 56.26 0.15
C LEU A 385 6.43 56.66 0.68
N LYS A 386 7.44 55.81 0.50
CA LYS A 386 8.82 56.12 0.89
C LYS A 386 9.43 57.23 0.03
N ASN A 387 9.12 57.25 -1.27
CA ASN A 387 9.60 58.29 -2.17
C ASN A 387 8.92 59.65 -1.89
N LEU A 388 7.62 59.64 -1.56
CA LEU A 388 6.89 60.83 -1.14
C LEU A 388 7.44 61.40 0.17
N SER A 389 7.70 60.57 1.19
CA SER A 389 8.27 61.05 2.45
C SER A 389 9.68 61.66 2.29
N VAL A 390 10.49 61.12 1.39
CA VAL A 390 11.83 61.66 1.08
C VAL A 390 11.74 62.98 0.30
N GLY A 391 10.77 63.09 -0.62
CA GLY A 391 10.49 64.34 -1.34
C GLY A 391 10.02 65.46 -0.42
N GLU A 392 9.14 65.15 0.53
CA GLU A 392 8.64 66.12 1.53
C GLU A 392 9.76 66.62 2.46
N GLN A 393 10.64 65.73 2.93
CA GLN A 393 11.82 66.10 3.72
C GLN A 393 12.84 66.93 2.94
N SER A 394 13.03 66.65 1.64
CA SER A 394 13.92 67.42 0.78
C SER A 394 13.39 68.81 0.46
N ASN A 395 12.07 68.98 0.33
CA ASN A 395 11.46 70.27 0.03
C ASN A 395 11.43 71.17 1.28
N SER A 396 11.12 70.59 2.45
CA SER A 396 11.18 71.28 3.75
C SER A 396 12.59 71.77 4.09
N SER A 397 13.64 71.01 3.71
CA SER A 397 15.03 71.41 3.94
C SER A 397 15.52 72.51 2.98
N ARG A 398 14.83 72.73 1.84
CA ARG A 398 15.15 73.79 0.87
C ARG A 398 14.48 75.12 1.21
N GLU A 399 13.38 75.11 1.95
CA GLU A 399 12.71 76.34 2.42
C GLU A 399 13.33 76.92 3.71
N MET A 400 14.25 76.18 4.36
CA MET A 400 14.96 76.61 5.58
C MET A 400 16.38 77.16 5.32
N VAL A 401 16.79 77.32 4.06
CA VAL A 401 18.05 77.96 3.62
C VAL A 401 17.70 79.15 2.76
#